data_AF-A0A7J3BQE7-F1
#
_entry.id   AF-A0A7J3BQE7-F1
#
_cell.length_a   1.000
_cell.length_b   1.000
_cell.length_c   1.000
_cell.angle_alpha   90.00
_cell.angle_beta   90.00
_cell.angle_gamma   90.00
#
_symmetry.space_group_name_H-M   'P 1'
#
loop_
_entity.id
_entity.type
_entity.pdbx_description
1 polymer ?
#
loop_
_entity_poly.entity_id
_entity_poly.type
_entity_poly.pdbx_seq_one_letter_code
_entity_poly.pdbx_strand_id
1 'polypeptide(L)' 'NTHVKKFNDLSNEAKEFVKKIEKEIGVTVALIGTGKDAEDIIDRRDSL' A
#
# COMPACT_ATOMS: atom_id res chain seq x y z
N ASN A 1 -9.66 -5.50 5.16
CA ASN A 1 -9.56 -6.12 3.81
C ASN A 1 -8.20 -6.76 3.67
N THR A 2 -8.13 -8.05 3.35
CA THR A 2 -6.91 -8.80 3.06
C THR A 2 -6.88 -9.16 1.58
N HIS A 3 -5.70 -9.49 1.02
CA HIS A 3 -5.53 -9.91 -0.39
C HIS A 3 -5.92 -8.84 -1.43
N VAL A 4 -5.83 -7.56 -1.10
CA VAL A 4 -6.19 -6.47 -2.02
C VAL A 4 -5.03 -6.12 -2.94
N LYS A 5 -5.31 -5.91 -4.23
CA LYS A 5 -4.28 -5.65 -5.26
C LYS A 5 -4.24 -4.18 -5.73
N LYS A 6 -5.12 -3.32 -5.21
CA LYS A 6 -5.15 -1.87 -5.51
C LYS A 6 -5.16 -1.05 -4.22
N PHE A 7 -4.48 0.10 -4.24
CA PHE A 7 -4.40 0.98 -3.07
C PHE A 7 -5.77 1.51 -2.61
N ASN A 8 -6.68 1.76 -3.55
CA ASN A 8 -8.02 2.28 -3.22
C ASN A 8 -8.91 1.27 -2.49
N ASP A 9 -8.60 -0.03 -2.58
CA ASP A 9 -9.35 -1.12 -1.94
C ASP A 9 -8.94 -1.31 -0.46
N LEU A 10 -7.87 -0.64 -0.02
CA LEU A 10 -7.46 -0.59 1.38
C LEU A 10 -8.51 0.15 2.22
N SER A 11 -8.62 -0.26 3.49
CA SER A 11 -9.41 0.49 4.45
C SER A 11 -8.86 1.91 4.63
N ASN A 12 -9.69 2.82 5.12
CA ASN A 12 -9.26 4.20 5.33
C ASN A 12 -8.10 4.28 6.33
N GLU A 13 -8.13 3.47 7.40
CA GLU A 13 -7.09 3.41 8.41
C GLU A 13 -5.75 2.95 7.81
N ALA A 14 -5.77 1.94 6.93
CA ALA A 14 -4.57 1.46 6.26
C ALA A 14 -3.98 2.51 5.30
N LYS A 15 -4.83 3.23 4.56
CA LYS A 15 -4.38 4.33 3.68
C LYS A 15 -3.75 5.47 4.48
N GLU A 16 -4.35 5.86 5.60
CA GLU A 16 -3.80 6.91 6.47
C GLU A 16 -2.48 6.48 7.13
N PHE A 17 -2.35 5.20 7.51
CA PHE A 17 -1.09 4.65 7.99
C PHE A 17 0.02 4.78 6.94
N VAL A 18 -0.23 4.35 5.69
CA VAL A 18 0.76 4.47 4.61
C VAL A 18 1.15 5.92 4.38
N LYS A 19 0.18 6.83 4.27
CA LYS A 19 0.45 8.27 4.08
C LYS A 19 1.27 8.89 5.21
N LYS A 20 1.01 8.47 6.46
CA LYS A 20 1.79 8.92 7.62
C LYS A 20 3.26 8.51 7.47
N ILE A 21 3.51 7.24 7.14
CA ILE A 21 4.88 6.75 6.91
C ILE A 21 5.55 7.51 5.78
N GLU A 22 4.89 7.64 4.62
CA GLU A 22 5.40 8.39 3.46
C GLU A 22 5.78 9.84 3.82
N LYS A 23 4.96 10.50 4.64
CA LYS A 23 5.24 11.86 5.14
C LYS A 23 6.45 11.91 6.06
N GLU A 24 6.63 10.91 6.94
CA GLU A 24 7.74 10.85 7.88
C GLU A 24 9.08 10.56 7.19
N ILE A 25 9.08 9.68 6.18
CA ILE A 25 10.31 9.28 5.45
C ILE A 25 10.60 10.14 4.21
N GLY A 26 9.61 10.91 3.73
CA GLY A 26 9.76 11.80 2.58
C GLY A 26 9.76 11.11 1.22
N VAL A 27 9.34 9.85 1.13
CA VAL A 27 9.26 9.08 -0.12
C VAL A 27 7.97 8.28 -0.21
N THR A 28 7.47 8.06 -1.44
CA THR A 28 6.26 7.28 -1.70
C THR A 28 6.54 5.78 -1.63
N VAL A 29 5.65 5.02 -1.00
CA VAL A 29 5.77 3.57 -0.88
C VAL A 29 5.40 2.91 -2.21
N ALA A 30 6.37 2.22 -2.81
CA ALA A 30 6.22 1.54 -4.10
C ALA A 30 5.46 0.21 -4.03
N LEU A 31 5.71 -0.60 -2.99
CA LEU A 31 5.13 -1.94 -2.83
C LEU A 31 4.48 -2.09 -1.46
N ILE A 32 3.29 -2.68 -1.41
CA ILE A 32 2.56 -2.94 -0.16
C ILE A 32 2.09 -4.39 -0.15
N GLY A 33 2.58 -5.18 0.82
CA GLY A 33 2.10 -6.54 1.05
C GLY A 33 0.79 -6.53 1.84
N THR A 34 -0.19 -7.34 1.39
CA THR A 34 -1.57 -7.35 1.91
C THR A 34 -2.05 -8.74 2.36
N GLY A 35 -1.15 -9.73 2.33
CA GLY A 35 -1.44 -11.11 2.63
C GLY A 35 -0.19 -11.98 2.57
N LYS A 36 -0.39 -13.30 2.69
CA LYS A 36 0.68 -14.30 2.80
C LYS A 36 1.18 -14.79 1.43
N ASP A 37 0.38 -14.64 0.38
CA ASP A 37 0.68 -15.18 -0.93
C ASP A 37 1.54 -14.18 -1.71
N ALA A 38 2.44 -14.68 -2.58
CA ALA A 38 3.38 -13.83 -3.31
C ALA A 38 2.69 -12.78 -4.20
N GLU A 39 1.45 -13.06 -4.59
CA GLU A 39 0.59 -12.19 -5.39
C GLU A 39 -0.25 -11.20 -4.56
N ASP A 40 -0.20 -11.27 -3.23
CA ASP A 40 -0.89 -10.35 -2.33
C ASP A 40 -0.14 -9.03 -2.20
N ILE A 41 0.21 -8.43 -3.33
CA ILE A 41 1.03 -7.21 -3.41
C ILE A 41 0.25 -6.13 -4.18
N ILE A 42 0.22 -4.92 -3.63
CA ILE A 42 -0.12 -3.71 -4.38
C ILE A 42 1.19 -3.15 -4.96
N ASP A 43 1.28 -3.11 -6.28
CA ASP A 43 2.36 -2.45 -7.00
C ASP A 43 1.93 -1.04 -7.41
N ARG A 44 2.64 -0.02 -6.92
CA ARG A 44 2.35 1.39 -7.19
C ARG A 44 3.39 2.05 -8.09
N ARG A 45 4.37 1.31 -8.60
CA ARG A 45 5.49 1.86 -9.37
C ARG A 45 5.04 2.54 -10.66
N ASP A 46 3.98 2.05 -11.29
CA ASP A 46 3.42 2.66 -12.51
C ASP A 46 2.72 4.00 -12.27
N SER A 47 2.50 4.38 -11.01
CA SER A 47 1.79 5.61 -10.60
C SER A 47 2.70 6.66 -9.92
N LEU A 48 4.02 6.41 -9.90
CA LEU A 48 5.05 7.33 -9.38
C LEU A 48 5.67 8.14 -10.50
#